data_AF-A0A7K2ZQV8-F1
#
_entry.id   AF-A0A7K2ZQV8-F1
#
_cell.length_a   1.000
_cell.length_b   1.000
_cell.length_c   1.000
_cell.angle_alpha   90.00
_cell.angle_beta   90.00
_cell.angle_gamma   90.00
#
_symmetry.space_group_name_H-M   'P 1'
#
loop_
_entity.id
_entity.type
_entity.pdbx_description
1 polymer ?
#
loop_
_entity_poly.entity_id
_entity_poly.type
_entity_poly.pdbx_seq_one_letter_code
_entity_poly.pdbx_strand_id
1 'polypeptide(L)' 'MGLSRLAALHGVATSYSPSPDVTVSVPDDTVIAVLAAVGVDAGTPEDVRRSLVAAESRSRLLPPTVVVWAGEPLPPALTA' A
#
# COMPACT_ATOMS: atom_id res chain seq x y z
N MET A 1 3.88 1.98 14.89
CA MET A 1 3.02 3.00 14.24
C MET A 1 3.51 3.40 12.85
N GLY A 2 4.81 3.60 12.61
CA GLY A 2 5.32 3.91 11.27
C GLY A 2 5.19 2.75 10.27
N LEU A 3 5.58 1.54 10.69
CA LEU A 3 5.59 0.36 9.84
C LEU A 3 4.18 -0.05 9.36
N SER A 4 3.19 -0.06 10.26
CA SER A 4 1.80 -0.37 9.91
C SER A 4 1.19 0.66 8.94
N ARG A 5 1.52 1.95 9.11
CA ARG A 5 1.10 3.00 8.18
C ARG A 5 1.75 2.82 6.80
N LEU A 6 3.05 2.52 6.76
CA LEU A 6 3.76 2.27 5.51
C LEU A 6 3.20 1.02 4.80
N ALA A 7 2.96 -0.06 5.54
CA ALA A 7 2.33 -1.27 5.03
C ALA A 7 0.96 -0.98 4.39
N ALA A 8 0.11 -0.21 5.08
CA ALA A 8 -1.20 0.17 4.56
C ALA A 8 -1.12 0.98 3.24
N LEU A 9 -0.17 1.92 3.12
CA LEU A 9 0.03 2.70 1.89
C LEU A 9 0.43 1.84 0.68
N HIS A 10 1.12 0.73 0.92
CA HIS A 10 1.56 -0.19 -0.11
C HIS A 10 0.64 -1.41 -0.28
N GLY A 11 -0.50 -1.45 0.41
CA GLY A 11 -1.46 -2.56 0.32
C GLY A 11 -1.00 -3.85 1.01
N VAL A 12 -0.03 -3.76 1.93
CA VAL A 12 0.48 -4.90 2.70
C VAL A 12 -0.34 -5.04 3.99
N ALA A 13 -1.02 -6.17 4.15
CA ALA A 13 -1.78 -6.47 5.35
C ALA A 13 -0.84 -6.87 6.52
N THR A 14 -1.05 -6.29 7.69
CA THR A 14 -0.30 -6.63 8.93
C THR A 14 -1.01 -7.67 9.79
N SER A 15 -2.16 -8.17 9.35
CA SER A 15 -2.89 -9.26 9.98
C SER A 15 -3.74 -10.00 8.95
N TYR A 16 -4.11 -11.25 9.25
CA TYR A 16 -5.02 -12.03 8.43
C TYR A 16 -5.88 -12.96 9.28
N SER A 17 -6.98 -13.45 8.70
CA SER A 17 -7.93 -14.34 9.36
C SER A 17 -7.98 -15.68 8.62
N PRO A 18 -7.26 -16.73 9.09
CA PRO A 18 -7.23 -18.02 8.40
C PRO A 18 -8.52 -18.83 8.56
N SER A 19 -9.32 -18.52 9.58
CA SER A 19 -10.61 -19.15 9.87
C SER A 19 -11.51 -18.16 10.60
N PRO A 20 -12.84 -18.39 10.62
CA PRO A 20 -13.75 -17.56 11.41
C PRO A 20 -13.25 -17.38 12.84
N ASP A 21 -13.38 -16.16 13.36
CA ASP A 21 -13.01 -15.75 14.72
C ASP A 21 -11.51 -15.87 15.08
N VAL A 22 -10.65 -16.21 14.13
CA VAL A 22 -9.19 -16.24 14.32
C VAL A 22 -8.56 -15.07 13.56
N THR A 23 -7.80 -14.22 14.26
CA THR A 23 -6.99 -13.16 13.66
C THR A 23 -5.54 -13.35 14.08
N VAL A 24 -4.64 -13.40 13.10
CA VAL A 24 -3.20 -13.56 13.30
C VAL A 24 -2.51 -12.25 12.93
N SER A 25 -1.68 -11.73 13.85
CA SER A 25 -0.78 -10.62 13.54
C SER A 25 0.44 -11.12 12.78
N VAL A 26 0.84 -10.41 11.73
CA VAL A 26 2.04 -10.71 10.98
C VAL A 26 3.26 -10.15 11.73
N PRO A 27 4.37 -10.91 11.86
CA PRO A 27 5.61 -10.40 12.45
C PRO A 27 6.18 -9.22 11.66
N ASP A 28 6.78 -8.25 12.37
CA ASP A 28 7.36 -7.04 11.75
C ASP A 28 8.43 -7.38 10.70
N ASP A 29 9.28 -8.38 10.95
CA ASP A 29 10.30 -8.83 9.99
C ASP A 29 9.68 -9.32 8.67
N THR A 30 8.55 -10.00 8.73
CA THR A 30 7.80 -10.43 7.53
C THR A 30 7.24 -9.24 6.78
N VAL A 31 6.68 -8.25 7.49
CA VAL A 31 6.18 -7.02 6.87
C VAL A 31 7.32 -6.26 6.18
N ILE A 32 8.48 -6.16 6.82
CA ILE A 32 9.68 -5.52 6.26
C ILE A 32 10.15 -6.28 5.01
N ALA A 33 10.20 -7.61 5.04
CA ALA A 33 10.61 -8.41 3.90
C ALA A 33 9.65 -8.25 2.70
N VAL A 34 8.33 -8.20 2.94
CA VAL A 34 7.34 -7.98 1.88
C VAL A 34 7.45 -6.56 1.32
N LEU A 35 7.63 -5.55 2.18
CA LEU A 35 7.87 -4.17 1.75
C LEU A 35 9.12 -4.06 0.87
N ALA A 36 10.21 -4.72 1.25
CA ALA A 36 11.43 -4.78 0.43
C ALA A 36 11.18 -5.47 -0.92
N ALA A 37 10.37 -6.54 -0.96
CA ALA A 37 10.02 -7.23 -2.18
C ALA A 37 9.20 -6.37 -3.16
N VAL A 38 8.40 -5.42 -2.65
CA VAL A 38 7.68 -4.41 -3.48
C VAL A 38 8.50 -3.15 -3.74
N GLY A 39 9.79 -3.14 -3.35
CA GLY A 39 10.74 -2.05 -3.61
C GLY A 39 10.67 -0.89 -2.61
N VAL A 40 10.24 -1.13 -1.37
CA VAL A 40 10.11 -0.14 -0.32
C VAL A 40 11.07 -0.46 0.83
N ASP A 41 11.96 0.47 1.16
CA ASP A 41 12.89 0.31 2.29
C ASP A 41 12.17 0.53 3.63
N ALA A 42 12.23 -0.47 4.49
CA ALA A 42 11.63 -0.47 5.83
C ALA A 42 12.53 -1.12 6.90
N GLY A 43 13.81 -1.38 6.58
CA GLY A 43 14.74 -2.11 7.45
C GLY A 43 15.13 -1.37 8.72
N THR A 44 14.98 -0.05 8.76
CA THR A 44 15.20 0.77 9.96
C THR A 44 14.08 1.78 10.18
N PRO A 45 13.92 2.32 11.40
CA PRO A 45 12.96 3.40 11.66
C PRO A 45 13.19 4.66 10.80
N GLU A 46 14.45 4.95 10.45
CA GLU A 46 14.80 6.05 9.54
C GLU A 46 14.27 5.77 8.13
N ASP A 47 14.48 4.56 7.61
CA ASP A 47 14.02 4.16 6.28
C ASP A 47 12.50 4.20 6.18
N VAL A 48 11.79 3.72 7.21
CA VAL A 48 10.33 3.82 7.27
C VAL A 48 9.87 5.28 7.17
N ARG A 49 10.51 6.20 7.89
CA ARG A 49 10.15 7.62 7.84
C ARG A 49 10.48 8.24 6.48
N ARG A 50 11.63 7.92 5.88
CA ARG A 50 11.99 8.38 4.53
C ARG A 50 10.99 7.87 3.49
N SER A 51 10.65 6.59 3.53
CA SER A 51 9.69 5.95 2.63
C SER A 51 8.29 6.54 2.77
N LEU A 52 7.85 6.86 3.99
CA LEU A 52 6.58 7.56 4.23
C LEU A 52 6.56 8.95 3.59
N VAL A 53 7.59 9.77 3.81
CA VAL A 53 7.69 11.10 3.21
C VAL A 53 7.72 11.02 1.67
N ALA A 54 8.47 10.06 1.12
CA ALA A 54 8.53 9.85 -0.32
C ALA A 54 7.18 9.42 -0.90
N ALA A 55 6.46 8.52 -0.23
CA ALA A 55 5.12 8.09 -0.63
C ALA A 55 4.10 9.24 -0.61
N GLU A 56 4.12 10.07 0.44
CA GLU A 56 3.20 11.21 0.60
C GLU A 56 3.49 12.35 -0.39
N SER A 57 4.76 12.54 -0.76
CA SER A 57 5.16 13.56 -1.75
C SER A 57 4.76 13.22 -3.20
N ARG A 58 4.33 11.98 -3.45
CA ARG A 58 4.06 11.46 -4.80
C ARG A 58 2.68 11.91 -5.30
N SER A 59 2.58 13.16 -5.75
CA SER A 59 1.39 13.63 -6.46
C SER A 59 1.41 13.14 -7.91
N ARG A 60 0.38 12.41 -8.34
CA ARG A 60 0.15 12.06 -9.75
C ARG A 60 -1.03 12.83 -10.29
N LEU A 61 -0.87 13.44 -11.47
CA LEU A 61 -1.95 14.14 -12.16
C LEU A 61 -3.05 13.17 -12.67
N LEU A 62 -2.66 11.93 -12.96
CA LEU A 62 -3.56 10.87 -13.40
C LEU A 62 -3.32 9.59 -12.59
N PRO A 63 -4.36 8.78 -12.35
CA PRO A 63 -4.19 7.44 -11.81
C PRO A 63 -3.33 6.58 -12.75
N PRO A 64 -2.61 5.56 -12.23
CA PRO A 64 -1.73 4.72 -13.05
C PRO A 64 -2.47 3.94 -14.13
N THR A 65 -3.66 3.44 -13.82
CA THR A 65 -4.55 2.71 -14.73
C THR A 65 -5.99 2.95 -14.31
N VAL A 66 -6.89 3.06 -15.28
CA VAL A 66 -8.34 3.10 -15.06
C VAL A 66 -8.96 1.91 -15.78
N VAL A 67 -9.76 1.13 -15.05
CA VAL A 67 -10.50 -0.01 -15.59
C VAL A 67 -11.98 0.35 -15.58
N VAL A 68 -12.65 0.14 -16.70
CA VAL A 68 -14.08 0.42 -16.87
C VAL A 68 -14.78 -0.79 -17.47
N TRP A 69 -16.06 -0.96 -17.12
CA TRP A 69 -16.91 -1.97 -17.75
C TRP A 69 -17.45 -1.45 -19.07
N ALA A 70 -17.51 -2.30 -20.09
CA ALA A 70 -18.09 -1.93 -21.37
C ALA A 70 -19.58 -1.56 -21.19
N GLY A 71 -19.97 -0.38 -21.68
CA GLY A 71 -21.33 0.14 -21.56
C GLY A 71 -21.56 1.08 -20.37
N GLU A 72 -20.61 1.19 -19.43
CA GLU A 72 -20.63 2.20 -18.36
C GLU A 72 -19.98 3.51 -18.83
N PRO A 73 -20.52 4.68 -18.46
CA PRO A 73 -19.92 5.96 -18.80
C PRO A 73 -18.55 6.11 -18.11
N LEU A 74 -17.57 6.60 -18.87
CA LEU A 74 -16.26 6.95 -18.31
C LEU A 74 -16.43 8.06 -17.24
N PRO A 75 -15.55 8.08 -16.22
CA PRO A 75 -15.49 9.19 -15.27
C PRO A 75 -15.41 10.55 -15.99
N PRO A 76 -16.12 11.59 -15.54
CA PRO A 76 -16.12 12.91 -16.20
C PRO A 76 -14.72 13.52 -16.39
N ALA A 77 -13.77 13.17 -15.52
CA ALA A 77 -12.38 13.59 -15.63
C ALA A 77 -11.64 12.99 -16.84
N LEU A 78 -12.22 12.00 -17.53
CA LEU A 78 -11.61 11.26 -18.64
C LEU A 78 -12.39 11.38 -19.97
N THR A 79 -13.49 12.13 -20.01
CA THR A 79 -14.38 12.28 -21.18
C THR A 79 -14.17 13.58 -21.96
N ALA A 80 -12.96 14.16 -21.92
CA ALA A 80 -12.64 15.41 -22.64
C ALA A 80 -12.67 15.24 -24.16
#